data_AF-A0A945V3H0-F1
#
_entry.id   AF-A0A945V3H0-F1
#
_cell.length_a   1.000
_cell.length_b   1.000
_cell.length_c   1.000
_cell.angle_alpha   90.00
_cell.angle_beta   90.00
_cell.angle_gamma   90.00
#
_symmetry.space_group_name_H-M   'P 1'
#
loop_
_entity.id
_entity.type
_entity.pdbx_description
1 polymer ?
#
loop_
_entity_poly.entity_id
_entity_poly.type
_entity_poly.pdbx_seq_one_letter_code
_entity_poly.pdbx_strand_id
1 'polypeptide(L)'
;AGPGTLRKWERKVKYKDDPLLFIESTPSRETRHFIKKVALGLWLYRFRLNEPTPTLDQVAGGYWPKYISVGVKNSKRKQHAKN
;
A
#
# COMPACT_ATOMS: atom_id res chain seq x y z
N ALA A 1 8.33 -14.24 4.25
CA ALA A 1 7.16 -15.14 4.36
C ALA A 1 6.73 -15.57 2.96
N GLY A 2 6.50 -16.87 2.72
CA GLY A 2 6.05 -17.38 1.42
C GLY A 2 4.53 -17.27 1.21
N PRO A 3 4.03 -17.39 -0.03
CA PRO A 3 2.61 -17.18 -0.37
C PRO A 3 1.64 -18.12 0.38
N GLY A 4 2.08 -19.34 0.75
CA GLY A 4 1.26 -20.28 1.53
C GLY A 4 1.01 -19.85 2.98
N THR A 5 1.84 -18.96 3.52
CA THR A 5 1.68 -18.43 4.88
C THR A 5 0.61 -17.33 4.91
N LEU A 6 0.59 -16.48 3.89
CA LEU A 6 -0.40 -15.42 3.73
C LEU A 6 -1.84 -15.98 3.66
N ARG A 7 -2.05 -17.01 2.85
CA ARG A 7 -3.35 -17.70 2.69
C ARG A 7 -3.82 -18.41 3.97
N LYS A 8 -2.92 -18.72 4.90
CA LYS A 8 -3.29 -19.25 6.23
C LYS A 8 -3.74 -18.13 7.17
N TRP A 9 -3.16 -16.94 7.06
CA TRP A 9 -3.51 -15.78 7.90
C TRP A 9 -4.84 -15.19 7.49
N GLU A 10 -5.09 -15.04 6.18
CA GLU A 10 -6.36 -14.55 5.64
C GLU A 10 -7.56 -15.35 6.15
N ARG A 11 -7.40 -16.68 6.31
CA ARG A 11 -8.45 -17.56 6.84
C ARG A 11 -8.59 -17.55 8.36
N LYS A 12 -7.56 -17.17 9.11
CA LYS A 12 -7.53 -17.25 10.59
C LYS A 12 -7.85 -15.94 11.28
N VAL A 13 -7.68 -14.82 10.59
CA VAL A 13 -7.78 -13.49 11.17
C VAL A 13 -9.10 -12.84 10.75
N LYS A 14 -9.91 -12.39 11.73
CA LYS A 14 -11.05 -11.52 11.45
C LYS A 14 -10.56 -10.07 11.37
N TYR A 15 -10.21 -9.62 10.18
CA TYR A 15 -9.74 -8.24 9.95
C TYR A 15 -10.78 -7.31 9.34
N LYS A 16 -12.05 -7.76 9.17
CA LYS A 16 -13.18 -6.95 8.68
C LYS A 16 -12.87 -6.11 7.42
N ASP A 17 -12.03 -6.65 6.54
CA ASP A 17 -11.52 -5.99 5.33
C ASP A 17 -10.77 -4.66 5.56
N ASP A 18 -10.39 -4.36 6.80
CA ASP A 18 -9.58 -3.20 7.15
C ASP A 18 -8.07 -3.53 7.01
N PRO A 19 -7.31 -2.77 6.18
CA PRO A 19 -5.92 -3.06 5.89
C PRO A 19 -5.00 -2.84 7.11
N LEU A 20 -5.30 -1.87 7.97
CA LEU A 20 -4.50 -1.60 9.17
C LEU A 20 -4.71 -2.70 10.21
N LEU A 21 -5.96 -3.11 10.41
CA LEU A 21 -6.31 -4.22 11.30
C LEU A 21 -5.70 -5.53 10.81
N PHE A 22 -5.64 -5.77 9.50
CA PHE A 22 -4.94 -6.93 8.93
C PHE A 22 -3.44 -6.93 9.27
N ILE A 23 -2.77 -5.79 9.09
CA ILE A 23 -1.34 -5.64 9.42
C ILE A 23 -1.12 -5.88 10.92
N GLU A 24 -1.91 -5.25 11.79
CA GLU A 24 -1.79 -5.46 13.24
C GLU A 24 -2.09 -6.89 13.66
N SER A 25 -3.07 -7.53 13.04
CA SER A 25 -3.47 -8.90 13.36
C SER A 25 -2.55 -9.97 12.79
N THR A 26 -1.53 -9.60 12.01
CA THR A 26 -0.51 -10.54 11.50
C THR A 26 0.25 -11.17 12.68
N PRO A 27 0.29 -12.51 12.84
CA PRO A 27 0.90 -13.15 14.02
C PRO A 27 2.41 -12.96 14.14
N SER A 28 3.10 -12.90 13.00
CA SER A 28 4.55 -12.70 12.98
C SER A 28 4.89 -11.24 13.30
N ARG A 29 5.50 -11.01 14.48
CA ARG A 29 5.98 -9.69 14.90
C ARG A 29 6.98 -9.11 13.91
N GLU A 30 7.87 -9.95 13.38
CA GLU A 30 8.87 -9.55 12.40
C GLU A 30 8.21 -9.08 11.10
N THR A 31 7.25 -9.85 10.57
CA THR A 31 6.53 -9.48 9.34
C THR A 31 5.71 -8.21 9.54
N ARG A 32 5.04 -8.06 10.68
CA ARG A 32 4.30 -6.84 11.02
C ARG A 32 5.23 -5.62 11.02
N HIS A 33 6.39 -5.72 11.67
CA HIS A 33 7.38 -4.64 11.73
C HIS A 33 7.95 -4.30 10.35
N PHE A 34 8.26 -5.33 9.56
CA PHE A 34 8.76 -5.17 8.21
C PHE A 34 7.78 -4.39 7.31
N ILE A 35 6.50 -4.77 7.30
CA ILE A 35 5.47 -4.09 6.50
C ILE A 35 5.37 -2.61 6.90
N LYS A 36 5.34 -2.31 8.21
CA LYS A 36 5.29 -0.93 8.73
C LYS A 36 6.51 -0.11 8.29
N LYS A 37 7.72 -0.68 8.41
CA LYS A 37 8.96 -0.02 7.98
C LYS A 37 8.98 0.29 6.49
N VAL A 38 8.55 -0.65 5.64
CA VAL A 38 8.51 -0.44 4.19
C VAL A 38 7.49 0.64 3.81
N ALA A 39 6.28 0.59 4.39
CA ALA A 39 5.25 1.60 4.13
C ALA A 39 5.71 3.00 4.57
N LEU A 40 6.26 3.12 5.79
CA LEU A 40 6.81 4.37 6.30
C LEU A 40 7.95 4.89 5.42
N GLY A 41 8.88 4.03 5.04
CA GLY A 41 9.99 4.39 4.16
C GLY A 41 9.49 4.94 2.83
N LEU A 42 8.55 4.25 2.18
CA LEU A 42 7.96 4.68 0.92
C LEU A 42 7.32 6.07 1.02
N TRP A 43 6.51 6.31 2.06
CA TRP A 43 5.84 7.60 2.23
C TRP A 43 6.82 8.72 2.57
N LEU A 44 7.81 8.44 3.41
CA LEU A 44 8.87 9.39 3.74
C LEU A 44 9.64 9.81 2.48
N TYR A 45 9.99 8.87 1.61
CA TYR A 45 10.63 9.20 0.32
C TYR A 45 9.74 10.05 -0.57
N ARG A 46 8.45 9.72 -0.68
CA ARG A 46 7.49 10.52 -1.45
C ARG A 46 7.35 11.94 -0.91
N PHE A 47 7.25 12.11 0.40
CA PHE A 47 7.22 13.43 1.03
C PHE A 47 8.50 14.22 0.74
N ARG A 48 9.68 13.59 0.80
CA ARG A 48 10.95 14.26 0.46
C ARG A 48 11.06 14.68 -1.00
N LEU A 49 10.37 13.97 -1.89
CA LEU A 49 10.34 14.27 -3.33
C LEU A 49 9.15 15.15 -3.74
N ASN A 50 8.36 15.66 -2.78
CA ASN A 50 7.09 16.36 -3.03
C ASN A 50 6.14 15.56 -3.95
N GLU A 51 6.16 14.24 -3.84
CA GLU A 51 5.29 13.34 -4.59
C GLU A 51 4.02 13.01 -3.79
N PRO A 52 2.87 12.83 -4.46
CA PRO A 52 1.65 12.37 -3.81
C PRO A 52 1.81 10.97 -3.20
N THR A 53 1.10 10.73 -2.09
CA THR A 53 1.10 9.47 -1.33
C THR A 53 -0.24 8.73 -1.41
N PRO A 54 -0.74 8.33 -2.60
CA PRO A 54 -2.08 7.75 -2.73
C PRO A 54 -2.27 6.45 -1.94
N THR A 55 -1.19 5.69 -1.70
CA THR A 55 -1.24 4.47 -0.87
C THR A 55 -1.43 4.78 0.61
N LEU A 56 -0.95 5.94 1.09
CA LEU A 56 -1.22 6.39 2.46
C LEU A 56 -2.69 6.77 2.61
N ASP A 57 -3.21 7.55 1.67
CA ASP A 57 -4.61 8.01 1.68
C ASP A 57 -5.59 6.82 1.63
N GLN A 58 -5.28 5.81 0.81
CA GLN A 58 -6.05 4.56 0.74
C GLN A 58 -6.09 3.86 2.10
N VAL A 59 -4.92 3.63 2.71
CA VAL A 59 -4.83 2.93 4.01
C VAL A 59 -5.53 3.72 5.11
N ALA A 60 -5.35 5.05 5.14
CA ALA A 60 -6.02 5.93 6.10
C ALA A 60 -7.55 5.92 5.94
N GLY A 61 -8.05 5.75 4.71
CA GLY A 61 -9.47 5.59 4.41
C GLY A 61 -10.02 4.18 4.61
N GLY A 62 -9.23 3.23 5.11
CA GLY A 62 -9.65 1.83 5.27
C GLY A 62 -9.67 1.03 3.96
N TYR A 63 -9.10 1.56 2.88
CA TYR A 63 -9.00 0.88 1.60
C TYR A 63 -7.66 0.17 1.45
N TRP A 64 -7.69 -1.01 0.85
CA TRP A 64 -6.46 -1.74 0.51
C TRP A 64 -5.53 -0.90 -0.38
N PRO A 65 -4.28 -0.64 0.03
CA PRO A 65 -3.35 0.16 -0.74
C PRO A 65 -3.00 -0.55 -2.03
N LYS A 66 -3.14 0.15 -3.15
CA LYS A 66 -2.66 -0.30 -4.46
C LYS A 66 -1.50 0.57 -4.86
N TYR A 67 -0.37 -0.05 -5.21
CA TYR A 67 0.77 0.70 -5.72
C TYR A 67 0.38 1.42 -7.01
N ILE A 68 0.58 2.74 -7.03
CA ILE A 68 0.41 3.59 -8.20
C ILE A 68 1.78 4.21 -8.50
N SER A 69 2.24 4.07 -9.74
CA SER A 69 3.45 4.75 -10.20
C SER A 69 3.18 6.26 -10.31
N VAL A 70 3.96 7.04 -9.57
CA VAL A 70 3.83 8.50 -9.55
C VAL A 70 4.63 9.14 -10.71
N GLY A 71 5.67 8.46 -11.20
CA GLY A 71 6.55 8.91 -12.28
C GLY A 71 6.00 8.82 -13.72
N VAL A 72 4.75 8.38 -13.95
CA VAL A 72 4.17 8.23 -15.31
C VAL A 72 2.96 9.16 -15.53
N LYS A 73 2.85 10.25 -14.76
CA LYS A 73 1.74 11.22 -14.91
C LYS A 73 2.02 12.45 -15.76
N ASN A 74 3.20 12.57 -16.38
CA ASN A 74 3.52 13.70 -17.30
C ASN A 74 3.86 13.30 -18.74
N SER A 75 3.70 12.03 -19.14
CA SER A 75 3.89 11.60 -20.53
C SER A 75 2.57 11.07 -21.09
N LYS A 76 1.97 11.80 -22.02
CA LYS A 76 0.86 11.37 -22.91
C LYS A 76 -0.54 11.22 -22.28
N ARG A 77 -1.05 12.31 -21.70
CA ARG A 77 -2.47 12.72 -21.91
C ARG A 77 -2.59 14.02 -22.73
N LYS A 78 -1.61 14.29 -23.59
CA LYS A 78 -1.76 15.14 -24.78
C LYS A 78 -2.00 14.27 -26.02
N GLN A 79 -2.91 13.30 -25.92
CA GLN A 79 -3.62 12.88 -27.13
C GLN A 79 -4.59 14.01 -27.40
N HIS A 80 -4.17 14.92 -28.28
CA HIS A 80 -5.06 15.74 -29.07
C HIS A 80 -5.99 14.80 -29.81
N ALA A 81 -7.03 14.36 -29.10
CA ALA A 81 -8.25 13.88 -29.71
C ALA A 81 -8.82 15.07 -30.48
N LYS A 82 -8.71 14.99 -31.81
CA LYS A 82 -9.41 15.79 -32.83
C LYS A 82 -8.82 17.20 -33.05
N ASN A 83 -7.95 17.30 -34.05
CA ASN A 83 -8.25 17.93 -35.35
C ASN A 83 -7.19 17.56 -36.37
#